data_AF-A0A0F5VCK3-F1
#
_entry.id   AF-A0A0F5VCK3-F1
#
_cell.length_a   1.000
_cell.length_b   1.000
_cell.length_c   1.000
_cell.angle_alpha   90.00
_cell.angle_beta   90.00
_cell.angle_gamma   90.00
#
_symmetry.space_group_name_H-M   'P 1'
#
loop_
_entity.id
_entity.type
_entity.pdbx_description
1 polymer ?
#
loop_
_entity_poly.entity_id
_entity_poly.type
_entity_poly.pdbx_seq_one_letter_code
_entity_poly.pdbx_strand_id
1 'polypeptide(L)'
;MSDEVKKITREKFKLSLLIPFLLSFIMGHLSYNHFLEASAKDFSDERVLTYTLAVFSGMMSLVMVIAVIRGVLILMGVIQGKVEFVDEN
;
A
#
# COMPACT_ATOMS: atom_id res chain seq x y z
N MET A 1 1.80 -34.91 -0.86
CA MET A 1 1.04 -33.71 -1.23
C MET A 1 1.83 -33.08 -2.36
N SER A 2 1.30 -33.05 -3.59
CA SER A 2 2.05 -32.50 -4.72
C SER A 2 2.39 -31.05 -4.38
N ASP A 3 3.68 -30.73 -4.24
CA ASP A 3 4.16 -29.36 -4.05
C ASP A 3 3.87 -28.59 -5.35
N GLU A 4 2.61 -28.18 -5.53
CA GLU A 4 2.20 -27.35 -6.64
C GLU A 4 2.87 -25.98 -6.50
N VAL A 5 3.87 -25.76 -7.35
CA VAL A 5 4.53 -24.46 -7.49
C VAL A 5 3.51 -23.44 -7.95
N LYS A 6 3.31 -22.39 -7.16
CA LYS A 6 2.34 -21.34 -7.47
C LYS A 6 2.89 -20.46 -8.59
N LYS A 7 2.25 -20.53 -9.76
CA LYS A 7 2.60 -19.74 -10.93
C LYS A 7 1.99 -18.34 -10.83
N ILE A 8 2.83 -17.30 -10.87
CA ILE A 8 2.41 -15.89 -10.82
C ILE A 8 3.01 -15.17 -12.03
N THR A 9 2.22 -14.37 -12.75
CA THR A 9 2.78 -13.56 -13.85
C THR A 9 3.47 -12.32 -13.31
N ARG A 10 4.50 -11.84 -14.01
CA ARG A 10 5.21 -10.61 -13.61
C ARG A 10 4.29 -9.41 -13.55
N GLU A 11 3.31 -9.30 -14.45
CA GLU A 11 2.30 -8.24 -14.39
C GLU A 11 1.42 -8.34 -13.14
N LYS A 12 0.92 -9.54 -12.79
CA LYS A 12 0.13 -9.72 -11.56
C LYS A 12 0.92 -9.34 -10.31
N PHE A 13 2.21 -9.65 -10.25
CA PHE A 13 3.07 -9.22 -9.15
C PHE A 13 3.23 -7.69 -9.11
N LYS A 14 3.55 -7.07 -10.26
CA LYS A 14 3.67 -5.60 -10.37
C LYS A 14 2.36 -4.92 -9.97
N LEU A 15 1.22 -5.36 -10.50
CA LEU A 15 -0.11 -4.84 -10.14
C LEU A 15 -0.41 -4.98 -8.65
N SER A 16 -0.04 -6.12 -8.05
CA SER A 16 -0.27 -6.36 -6.62
C SER A 16 0.48 -5.38 -5.70
N LEU A 17 1.56 -4.77 -6.18
CA LEU A 17 2.33 -3.73 -5.49
C LEU A 17 1.90 -2.32 -5.91
N LEU A 18 1.55 -2.14 -7.18
CA LEU A 18 1.18 -0.84 -7.76
C LEU A 18 -0.16 -0.33 -7.21
N ILE A 19 -1.15 -1.21 -7.06
CA ILE A 19 -2.48 -0.85 -6.54
C ILE A 19 -2.40 -0.26 -5.11
N PRO A 20 -1.77 -0.94 -4.12
CA PRO A 20 -1.66 -0.38 -2.78
C PRO A 20 -0.77 0.87 -2.73
N PHE A 21 0.24 0.98 -3.60
CA PHE A 21 1.04 2.21 -3.74
C PHE A 21 0.17 3.40 -4.21
N LEU A 22 -0.64 3.22 -5.25
CA LEU A 22 -1.57 4.24 -5.76
C LEU A 22 -2.61 4.66 -4.71
N LEU A 23 -3.19 3.69 -4.00
CA LEU A 23 -4.13 3.97 -2.91
C LEU A 23 -3.47 4.80 -1.79
N SER A 24 -2.24 4.43 -1.41
CA SER A 24 -1.46 5.20 -0.43
C SER A 24 -1.19 6.61 -0.93
N PHE A 25 -0.81 6.77 -2.20
CA PHE A 25 -0.54 8.07 -2.80
C PHE A 25 -1.77 8.99 -2.79
N ILE A 26 -2.95 8.46 -3.15
CA ILE A 26 -4.21 9.22 -3.13
C ILE A 26 -4.56 9.64 -1.70
N MET A 27 -4.46 8.73 -0.72
CA MET A 27 -4.69 9.07 0.68
C MET A 27 -3.71 10.14 1.18
N GLY A 28 -2.44 10.08 0.77
CA GLY A 28 -1.44 11.10 1.09
C GLY A 28 -1.79 12.47 0.54
N HIS A 29 -2.27 12.52 -0.70
CA HIS A 29 -2.71 13.78 -1.32
C HIS A 29 -3.94 14.37 -0.63
N LEU A 30 -4.92 13.53 -0.25
CA LEU A 30 -6.10 13.99 0.51
C LEU A 30 -5.70 14.53 1.90
N SER A 31 -4.78 13.83 2.57
CA SER A 31 -4.21 14.26 3.85
C SER A 31 -3.50 15.60 3.73
N TYR A 32 -2.65 15.77 2.72
CA TYR A 32 -1.93 17.02 2.47
C TYR A 32 -2.88 18.20 2.19
N ASN A 33 -3.91 17.98 1.37
CA ASN A 33 -4.92 19.02 1.11
C ASN A 33 -5.66 19.43 2.40
N HIS A 34 -6.05 18.47 3.24
CA HIS A 34 -6.67 18.76 4.54
C HIS A 34 -5.71 19.51 5.48
N PHE A 35 -4.40 19.21 5.43
CA PHE A 35 -3.40 19.94 6.20
C PHE A 35 -3.27 21.40 5.72
N LEU A 36 -3.29 21.64 4.41
CA LEU A 36 -3.28 23.00 3.86
C LEU A 36 -4.56 23.77 4.22
N GLU A 37 -5.72 23.13 4.16
CA GLU A 37 -6.99 23.72 4.61
C GLU A 37 -6.98 24.03 6.12
N ALA A 38 -6.34 23.17 6.92
CA ALA A 38 -6.13 23.39 8.36
C ALA A 38 -5.25 24.61 8.62
N SER A 39 -4.15 24.71 7.89
CA SER A 39 -3.16 25.77 8.09
C SER A 39 -3.62 27.13 7.56
N ALA A 40 -4.60 27.15 6.64
CA ALA A 40 -5.08 28.38 5.98
C ALA A 40 -6.31 29.01 6.66
N LYS A 41 -7.00 28.29 7.56
CA LYS A 41 -8.19 28.79 8.27
C LYS A 41 -7.93 28.76 9.78
N ASP A 42 -8.14 29.89 10.44
CA ASP A 42 -8.29 29.98 11.90
C ASP A 42 -9.54 29.17 12.32
N PHE A 43 -9.39 27.86 12.46
CA PHE A 43 -10.46 26.99 12.91
C PHE A 43 -10.44 26.87 14.43
N SER A 44 -11.60 27.14 15.04
CA SER A 44 -11.89 26.91 16.46
C SER A 44 -11.90 25.43 16.88
N ASP A 45 -11.58 24.50 15.96
CA ASP A 45 -11.76 23.05 16.13
C ASP A 45 -10.57 22.25 15.55
N GLU A 46 -9.34 22.70 15.82
CA GLU A 46 -8.07 22.04 15.44
C GLU A 46 -8.03 20.54 15.73
N ARG A 47 -8.77 20.09 16.76
CA ARG A 47 -8.79 18.68 17.20
C ARG A 47 -9.37 17.76 16.13
N VAL A 48 -10.52 18.09 15.55
CA VAL A 48 -11.19 17.24 14.55
C VAL A 48 -10.33 17.07 13.30
N LEU A 49 -9.63 18.13 12.91
CA LEU A 49 -8.77 18.14 11.73
C LEU A 49 -7.47 17.38 11.98
N THR A 50 -6.89 17.52 13.18
CA THR A 50 -5.71 16.75 13.60
C THR A 50 -6.02 15.24 13.68
N TYR A 51 -7.19 14.85 14.20
CA TYR A 51 -7.62 13.45 14.20
C TYR A 51 -7.78 12.90 12.78
N THR A 52 -8.38 13.68 11.88
CA THR A 52 -8.53 13.31 10.46
C THR A 52 -7.17 13.07 9.80
N LEU A 53 -6.20 13.98 10.01
CA LEU A 53 -4.83 13.84 9.51
C LEU A 53 -4.12 12.61 10.09
N ALA A 54 -4.24 12.37 11.40
CA ALA A 54 -3.65 11.21 12.05
C ALA A 54 -4.22 9.90 11.52
N VAL A 55 -5.54 9.83 11.26
CA VAL A 55 -6.19 8.66 10.67
C VAL A 55 -5.69 8.42 9.24
N PHE A 56 -5.63 9.46 8.40
CA PHE A 56 -5.13 9.30 7.03
C PHE A 56 -3.65 8.88 6.98
N SER A 57 -2.80 9.48 7.82
CA SER A 57 -1.39 9.10 7.95
C SER A 57 -1.24 7.65 8.43
N GLY A 58 -2.00 7.27 9.45
CA GLY A 58 -2.01 5.90 9.98
C GLY A 58 -2.47 4.87 8.95
N MET A 59 -3.53 5.16 8.20
CA MET A 59 -4.02 4.28 7.13
C MET A 59 -3.01 4.14 5.99
N MET A 60 -2.35 5.23 5.57
CA MET A 60 -1.28 5.18 4.58
C MET A 60 -0.15 4.23 5.00
N SER A 61 0.31 4.38 6.24
CA SER A 61 1.37 3.55 6.81
C SER A 61 0.96 2.07 6.83
N LEU A 62 -0.27 1.77 7.25
CA LEU A 62 -0.81 0.40 7.27
C LEU A 62 -0.83 -0.23 5.87
N VAL A 63 -1.33 0.49 4.86
CA VAL A 63 -1.40 -0.01 3.47
C VAL A 63 0.00 -0.27 2.93
N MET A 64 0.95 0.62 3.20
CA MET A 64 2.34 0.46 2.78
C MET A 64 3.01 -0.76 3.42
N VAL A 65 2.81 -0.97 4.73
CA VAL A 65 3.34 -2.16 5.44
C VAL A 65 2.76 -3.46 4.85
N ILE A 66 1.45 -3.50 4.57
CA ILE A 66 0.82 -4.67 3.94
C ILE A 66 1.42 -4.97 2.56
N ALA A 67 1.69 -3.94 1.76
CA ALA A 67 2.32 -4.08 0.45
C ALA A 67 3.75 -4.64 0.57
N VAL A 68 4.54 -4.12 1.51
CA VAL A 68 5.91 -4.60 1.78
C VAL A 68 5.90 -6.06 2.23
N ILE A 69 5.04 -6.42 3.20
CA ILE A 69 4.90 -7.80 3.68
C ILE A 69 4.55 -8.74 2.52
N ARG A 70 3.57 -8.36 1.68
CA ARG A 70 3.22 -9.15 0.49
C ARG A 70 4.40 -9.31 -0.46
N GLY A 71 5.15 -8.24 -0.73
CA GLY A 71 6.35 -8.30 -1.55
C GLY A 71 7.39 -9.28 -1.02
N VAL A 72 7.69 -9.20 0.29
CA VAL A 72 8.64 -10.09 0.96
C VAL A 72 8.18 -11.55 0.91
N LEU A 73 6.90 -11.83 1.18
CA LEU A 73 6.37 -13.21 1.14
C LEU A 73 6.46 -13.83 -0.25
N ILE A 74 6.17 -13.06 -1.30
CA ILE A 74 6.28 -13.55 -2.68
C ILE A 74 7.75 -13.81 -3.02
N LEU A 75 8.67 -12.91 -2.67
CA LEU A 75 10.10 -13.10 -2.89
C LEU A 75 10.66 -14.31 -2.12
N MET A 76 10.27 -14.50 -0.86
CA MET A 76 10.62 -15.70 -0.09
C MET A 76 10.05 -16.96 -0.73
N GLY A 77 8.82 -16.91 -1.25
CA GLY A 77 8.21 -18.01 -2.00
C GLY A 77 9.00 -18.37 -3.26
N VAL A 78 9.57 -17.38 -3.95
CA VAL A 78 10.43 -17.58 -5.13
C VAL A 78 11.77 -18.20 -4.73
N ILE A 79 12.43 -17.69 -3.69
CA ILE A 79 13.71 -18.24 -3.20
C ILE A 79 13.55 -19.69 -2.72
N GLN A 80 12.40 -20.02 -2.11
CA GLN A 80 12.09 -21.38 -1.65
C GLN A 80 11.60 -22.31 -2.77
N GLY A 81 11.53 -21.85 -4.03
CA GLY A 81 11.04 -22.65 -5.15
C GLY A 81 9.54 -22.98 -5.11
N LYS A 82 8.78 -22.33 -4.23
CA LYS A 82 7.32 -22.51 -4.06
C LYS A 82 6.51 -21.62 -5.00
N VAL A 83 7.11 -20.56 -5.53
CA VAL A 83 6.49 -19.60 -6.44
C VAL A 83 7.38 -19.44 -7.66
N GLU A 84 6.80 -19.49 -8.85
CA GLU A 84 7.52 -19.32 -10.10
C GLU A 84 6.89 -18.18 -10.90
N PHE A 85 7.75 -17.31 -11.44
CA PHE A 85 7.32 -16.24 -12.34
C PHE A 85 7.23 -16.78 -13.76
N VAL A 86 6.01 -16.83 -14.29
CA VAL A 86 5.75 -17.15 -15.70
C VAL A 86 5.67 -15.86 -16.50
N ASP A 87 6.30 -15.84 -17.67
CA ASP A 87 6.10 -14.78 -18.65
C ASP A 87 4.72 -14.92 -19.30
N GLU A 88 4.03 -13.79 -19.50
CA GLU A 88 2.78 -13.75 -20.27
C GLU A 88 3.13 -13.97 -21.74
N ASN A 89 2.62 -15.08 -22.28
CA ASN A 89 2.70 -15.42 -23.70
C ASN A 89 1.37 -15.12 -24.36
#